data_AF-A0A974PBC6-F1
#
_entry.id   AF-A0A974PBC6-F1
#
_cell.length_a   1.000
_cell.length_b   1.000
_cell.length_c   1.000
_cell.angle_alpha   90.00
_cell.angle_beta   90.00
_cell.angle_gamma   90.00
#
_symmetry.space_group_name_H-M   'P 1'
#
loop_
_entity.id
_entity.type
_entity.pdbx_description
1 polymer ?
#
loop_
_entity_poly.entity_id
_entity_poly.type
_entity_poly.pdbx_seq_one_letter_code
_entity_poly.pdbx_strand_id
1 'polypeptide(L)'
;MRSRQLKVLAGDYFSSWFYHLLAKREQIEMVGILSTAIADLNVMKAHLYSKMKGMFLSAEQYLRHTVQLNMRLFLSFTPMIEESLAELWEKLLAEFSQYETVLLELRRGGDPVNAMEGYCYWKVLESATEDERRLLQEQELDLKDWKKLKMKYKCDSLLTDKLHGSLGSIQGLLQGVKEENLFAELNAALDRLLQHMKISGQAAVEG
;
A
#
# COMPACT_ATOMS: atom_id res chain seq x y z
N MET A 1 11.45 -24.45 1.80
CA MET A 1 12.44 -23.84 0.86
C MET A 1 12.01 -23.88 -0.61
N ARG A 2 11.58 -25.03 -1.15
CA ARG A 2 11.21 -25.19 -2.59
C ARG A 2 10.16 -24.20 -3.12
N SER A 3 9.09 -23.91 -2.37
CA SER A 3 8.05 -22.97 -2.79
C SER A 3 8.53 -21.51 -2.88
N ARG A 4 9.44 -21.08 -1.98
CA ARG A 4 10.02 -19.72 -2.03
C ARG A 4 10.89 -19.54 -3.27
N GLN A 5 11.73 -20.53 -3.60
CA GLN A 5 12.57 -20.50 -4.80
C GLN A 5 11.72 -20.48 -6.07
N LEU A 6 10.64 -21.25 -6.13
CA LEU A 6 9.70 -21.21 -7.26
C LEU A 6 9.04 -19.83 -7.42
N LYS A 7 8.66 -19.16 -6.32
CA LYS A 7 8.13 -17.79 -6.37
C LYS A 7 9.15 -16.79 -6.92
N VAL A 8 10.42 -16.92 -6.53
CA VAL A 8 11.51 -16.07 -7.06
C VAL A 8 11.67 -16.28 -8.56
N LEU A 9 11.82 -17.53 -9.00
CA LEU A 9 11.99 -17.86 -10.43
C LEU A 9 10.78 -17.46 -11.28
N ALA A 10 9.56 -17.61 -10.74
CA ALA A 10 8.36 -17.12 -11.40
C ALA A 10 8.39 -15.59 -11.56
N GLY A 11 8.85 -14.86 -10.53
CA GLY A 11 9.10 -13.42 -10.60
C GLY A 11 10.09 -13.07 -11.71
N ASP A 12 11.26 -13.72 -11.73
CA ASP A 12 12.30 -13.49 -12.74
C ASP A 12 11.76 -13.75 -14.17
N TYR A 13 10.97 -14.81 -14.34
CA TYR A 13 10.33 -15.14 -15.61
C TYR A 13 9.33 -14.06 -16.04
N PHE A 14 8.41 -13.65 -15.16
CA PHE A 14 7.40 -12.64 -15.51
C PHE A 14 8.02 -11.26 -15.77
N SER A 15 9.04 -10.87 -15.00
CA SER A 15 9.80 -9.63 -15.25
C SER A 15 10.52 -9.69 -16.59
N SER A 16 11.18 -10.80 -16.93
CA SER A 16 11.86 -10.96 -18.22
C SER A 16 10.87 -10.95 -19.39
N TRP A 17 9.73 -11.63 -19.22
CA TRP A 17 8.65 -11.64 -20.22
C TRP A 17 8.04 -10.26 -20.44
N PHE A 18 7.86 -9.49 -19.37
CA PHE A 18 7.39 -8.11 -19.44
C PHE A 18 8.31 -7.23 -20.32
N TYR A 19 9.63 -7.27 -20.09
CA TYR A 19 10.57 -6.52 -20.92
C TYR A 19 10.64 -7.04 -22.36
N HIS A 20 10.49 -8.36 -22.56
CA HIS A 20 10.38 -8.93 -23.90
C HIS A 20 9.17 -8.37 -24.67
N LEU A 21 8.01 -8.24 -24.04
CA LEU A 21 6.80 -7.68 -24.66
C LEU A 21 6.98 -6.21 -25.05
N LEU A 22 7.64 -5.41 -24.21
CA LEU A 22 7.94 -4.00 -24.52
C LEU A 22 8.90 -3.89 -25.71
N ALA A 23 9.99 -4.66 -25.68
CA ALA A 23 10.97 -4.67 -26.77
C ALA A 23 10.35 -5.11 -28.10
N LYS A 24 9.47 -6.12 -28.09
CA LYS A 24 8.72 -6.60 -29.27
C LYS A 24 7.80 -5.53 -29.87
N ARG A 25 7.37 -4.54 -29.07
CA ARG A 25 6.55 -3.39 -29.51
C ARG A 25 7.37 -2.13 -29.77
N GLU A 26 8.70 -2.25 -29.82
CA GLU A 26 9.64 -1.14 -30.04
C GLU A 26 9.56 -0.05 -28.95
N GLN A 27 9.00 -0.37 -27.78
CA GLN A 27 8.89 0.53 -26.62
C GLN A 27 10.19 0.51 -25.79
N ILE A 28 11.33 0.75 -26.43
CA ILE A 28 12.66 0.62 -25.80
C ILE A 28 12.86 1.65 -24.69
N GLU A 29 12.36 2.88 -24.87
CA GLU A 29 12.39 3.91 -23.83
C GLU A 29 11.66 3.47 -22.56
N MET A 30 10.50 2.82 -22.72
CA MET A 30 9.70 2.30 -21.61
C MET A 30 10.44 1.21 -20.83
N VAL A 31 11.27 0.40 -21.50
CA VAL A 31 12.15 -0.58 -20.83
C VAL A 31 13.09 0.13 -19.87
N GLY A 32 13.71 1.24 -20.30
CA GLY A 32 14.62 2.06 -19.47
C GLY A 32 13.91 2.69 -18.28
N ILE A 33 12.76 3.34 -18.52
CA ILE A 33 11.96 3.99 -17.47
C ILE A 33 11.55 2.98 -16.40
N LEU A 34 10.95 1.86 -16.80
CA LEU A 34 10.41 0.88 -15.85
C LEU A 34 11.47 0.04 -15.17
N SER A 35 12.59 -0.28 -15.84
CA SER A 35 13.72 -0.95 -15.18
C SER A 35 14.34 -0.09 -14.09
N THR A 36 14.51 1.21 -14.35
CA THR A 36 14.96 2.17 -13.34
C THR A 36 13.96 2.26 -12.18
N ALA A 37 12.67 2.44 -12.48
CA ALA A 37 11.63 2.53 -11.46
C ALA A 37 11.53 1.27 -10.58
N ILE A 38 11.68 0.07 -11.17
CA ILE A 38 11.69 -1.20 -10.45
C ILE A 38 12.95 -1.34 -9.59
N ALA A 39 14.12 -0.94 -10.09
CA ALA A 39 15.36 -0.93 -9.32
C ALA A 39 15.23 -0.02 -8.07
N ASP A 40 14.73 1.20 -8.26
CA ASP A 40 14.48 2.15 -7.16
C ASP A 40 13.50 1.58 -6.14
N LEU A 41 12.39 0.99 -6.61
CA LEU A 41 11.39 0.37 -5.76
C LEU A 41 12.00 -0.77 -4.92
N ASN A 42 12.89 -1.58 -5.50
CA ASN A 42 13.60 -2.64 -4.78
C ASN A 42 14.57 -2.09 -3.72
N VAL A 43 15.27 -0.99 -4.01
CA VAL A 43 16.12 -0.28 -3.04
C VAL A 43 15.28 0.27 -1.89
N MET A 44 14.14 0.92 -2.19
CA MET A 44 13.20 1.40 -1.18
C MET A 44 12.66 0.28 -0.30
N LYS A 45 12.32 -0.89 -0.87
CA LYS A 45 11.92 -2.08 -0.12
C LYS A 45 13.03 -2.52 0.84
N ALA A 46 14.26 -2.66 0.34
CA ALA A 46 15.40 -3.08 1.15
C ALA A 46 15.64 -2.12 2.33
N HIS A 47 15.53 -0.81 2.11
CA HIS A 47 15.62 0.17 3.18
C HIS A 47 14.50 0.04 4.21
N LEU A 48 13.25 -0.14 3.78
CA LEU A 48 12.13 -0.35 4.70
C LEU A 48 12.35 -1.60 5.56
N TYR A 49 12.73 -2.73 4.94
CA TYR A 49 13.05 -3.96 5.67
C TYR A 49 14.18 -3.76 6.67
N SER A 50 15.23 -3.02 6.31
CA SER A 50 16.33 -2.71 7.23
C SER A 50 15.86 -1.88 8.42
N LYS A 51 15.01 -0.88 8.20
CA LYS A 51 14.44 -0.06 9.28
C LYS A 51 13.50 -0.85 10.18
N MET A 52 12.70 -1.75 9.61
CA MET A 52 11.83 -2.66 10.36
C MET A 52 12.67 -3.58 11.27
N LYS A 53 13.73 -4.20 10.75
CA LYS A 53 14.63 -5.04 11.55
C LYS A 53 15.33 -4.27 12.68
N GLY A 54 15.68 -3.01 12.44
CA GLY A 54 16.27 -2.15 13.45
C GLY A 54 15.27 -1.51 14.42
N MET A 55 13.96 -1.76 14.26
CA MET A 55 12.89 -1.13 15.05
C MET A 55 12.93 0.41 15.05
N PHE A 56 13.42 1.02 13.97
CA PHE A 56 13.59 2.47 13.82
C PHE A 56 12.40 3.15 13.12
N LEU A 57 11.18 2.65 13.33
CA LEU A 57 9.97 3.15 12.66
C LEU A 57 8.84 3.38 13.65
N SER A 58 8.19 4.53 13.55
CA SER A 58 6.83 4.71 14.05
C SER A 58 5.81 4.09 13.08
N ALA A 59 4.59 3.86 13.57
CA ALA A 59 3.50 3.34 12.73
C ALA A 59 3.20 4.25 11.54
N GLU A 60 3.25 5.57 11.73
CA GLU A 60 3.06 6.55 10.65
C GLU A 60 4.20 6.52 9.62
N GLN A 61 5.45 6.35 10.08
CA GLN A 61 6.59 6.23 9.16
C GLN A 61 6.53 4.95 8.34
N TYR A 62 6.15 3.83 8.96
CA TYR A 62 5.88 2.58 8.27
C TYR A 62 4.82 2.79 7.18
N LEU A 63 3.65 3.33 7.56
CA LEU A 63 2.53 3.52 6.63
C LEU A 63 2.93 4.41 5.46
N ARG A 64 3.58 5.54 5.73
CA ARG A 64 4.06 6.45 4.69
C ARG A 64 5.05 5.77 3.74
N HIS A 65 5.98 4.97 4.26
CA HIS A 65 6.91 4.22 3.40
C HIS A 65 6.18 3.18 2.54
N THR A 66 5.18 2.49 3.08
CA THR A 66 4.38 1.53 2.31
C THR A 66 3.58 2.22 1.19
N VAL A 67 3.00 3.39 1.45
CA VAL A 67 2.29 4.17 0.43
C VAL A 67 3.24 4.62 -0.69
N GLN A 68 4.43 5.11 -0.31
CA GLN A 68 5.46 5.50 -1.28
C GLN A 68 5.91 4.32 -2.15
N LEU A 69 6.02 3.11 -1.56
CA LEU A 69 6.31 1.90 -2.32
C LEU A 69 5.21 1.57 -3.33
N ASN A 70 3.94 1.70 -2.94
CA ASN A 70 2.79 1.37 -3.79
C ASN A 70 2.66 2.34 -4.98
N MET A 71 2.97 3.62 -4.80
CA MET A 71 2.88 4.60 -5.88
C MET A 71 4.12 4.69 -6.78
N ARG A 72 5.29 4.17 -6.36
CA ARG A 72 6.57 4.44 -7.05
C ARG A 72 6.59 4.05 -8.52
N LEU A 73 5.99 2.91 -8.87
CA LEU A 73 5.94 2.47 -10.27
C LEU A 73 5.00 3.35 -11.11
N PHE A 74 3.92 3.87 -10.52
CA PHE A 74 3.01 4.75 -11.24
C PHE A 74 3.65 6.13 -11.47
N LEU A 75 4.44 6.63 -10.53
CA LEU A 75 5.17 7.88 -10.69
C LEU A 75 6.17 7.86 -11.86
N SER A 76 6.65 6.69 -12.31
CA SER A 76 7.52 6.66 -13.49
C SER A 76 6.78 6.99 -14.79
N PHE A 77 5.45 6.99 -14.78
CA PHE A 77 4.63 7.41 -15.92
C PHE A 77 4.31 8.91 -15.91
N THR A 78 4.66 9.67 -14.85
CA THR A 78 4.41 11.11 -14.77
C THR A 78 4.93 11.89 -15.99
N PRO A 79 6.11 11.60 -16.58
CA PRO A 79 6.56 12.28 -17.81
C PRO A 79 5.66 12.08 -19.04
N MET A 80 4.75 11.11 -19.00
CA MET A 80 3.78 10.83 -20.08
C MET A 80 2.42 11.49 -19.83
N ILE A 81 2.23 12.11 -18.67
CA ILE A 81 1.05 12.87 -18.32
C ILE A 81 1.23 14.30 -18.83
N GLU A 82 0.17 14.91 -19.33
CA GLU A 82 0.18 16.32 -19.72
C GLU A 82 0.62 17.19 -18.52
N GLU A 83 1.52 18.15 -18.77
CA GLU A 83 2.12 18.98 -17.71
C GLU A 83 1.06 19.68 -16.85
N SER A 84 -0.05 20.11 -17.48
CA SER A 84 -1.20 20.74 -16.80
C SER A 84 -1.92 19.82 -15.81
N LEU A 85 -1.81 18.50 -16.00
CA LEU A 85 -2.45 17.46 -15.18
C LEU A 85 -1.46 16.78 -14.22
N ALA A 86 -0.16 17.01 -14.35
CA ALA A 86 0.87 16.31 -13.58
C ALA A 86 0.68 16.47 -12.05
N GLU A 87 0.39 17.69 -11.58
CA GLU A 87 0.16 17.93 -10.14
C GLU A 87 -1.11 17.22 -9.64
N LEU A 88 -2.18 17.24 -10.43
CA LEU A 88 -3.42 16.53 -10.10
C LEU A 88 -3.19 15.02 -10.06
N TRP A 89 -2.47 14.48 -11.06
CA TRP A 89 -2.08 13.07 -11.14
C TRP A 89 -1.31 12.63 -9.90
N GLU A 90 -0.27 13.37 -9.50
CA GLU A 90 0.55 13.01 -8.34
C GLU A 90 -0.27 13.02 -7.05
N LYS A 91 -1.14 14.02 -6.87
CA LYS A 91 -2.03 14.11 -5.68
C LYS A 91 -3.05 12.99 -5.65
N LEU A 92 -3.73 12.72 -6.77
CA LEU A 92 -4.69 11.61 -6.87
C LEU A 92 -3.98 10.28 -6.61
N LEU A 93 -2.84 10.04 -7.25
CA LEU A 93 -2.06 8.81 -7.06
C LEU A 93 -1.65 8.63 -5.59
N ALA A 94 -1.22 9.68 -4.91
CA ALA A 94 -0.88 9.63 -3.49
C ALA A 94 -2.09 9.24 -2.63
N GLU A 95 -3.26 9.85 -2.86
CA GLU A 95 -4.47 9.57 -2.08
C GLU A 95 -5.08 8.21 -2.38
N PHE A 96 -5.09 7.77 -3.65
CA PHE A 96 -5.50 6.41 -4.02
C PHE A 96 -4.58 5.35 -3.39
N SER A 97 -3.27 5.58 -3.45
CA SER A 97 -2.28 4.67 -2.85
C SER A 97 -2.40 4.65 -1.33
N GLN A 98 -2.65 5.79 -0.69
CA GLN A 98 -2.94 5.89 0.74
C GLN A 98 -4.20 5.11 1.10
N TYR A 99 -5.31 5.32 0.39
CA TYR A 99 -6.56 4.61 0.61
C TYR A 99 -6.40 3.09 0.49
N GLU A 100 -5.82 2.62 -0.62
CA GLU A 100 -5.58 1.19 -0.85
C GLU A 100 -4.70 0.58 0.24
N THR A 101 -3.58 1.25 0.57
CA THR A 101 -2.65 0.77 1.60
C THR A 101 -3.33 0.67 2.95
N VAL A 102 -4.07 1.70 3.37
CA VAL A 102 -4.77 1.71 4.66
C VAL A 102 -5.82 0.61 4.72
N LEU A 103 -6.54 0.34 3.63
CA LEU A 103 -7.52 -0.74 3.59
C LEU A 103 -6.86 -2.12 3.70
N LEU A 104 -5.72 -2.32 3.02
CA LEU A 104 -4.94 -3.56 3.15
C LEU A 104 -4.42 -3.74 4.59
N GLU A 105 -4.01 -2.66 5.26
CA GLU A 105 -3.56 -2.70 6.66
C GLU A 105 -4.71 -2.99 7.64
N LEU A 106 -5.93 -2.49 7.38
CA LEU A 106 -7.13 -2.86 8.15
C LEU A 106 -7.40 -4.36 8.07
N ARG A 107 -7.31 -4.93 6.87
CA ARG A 107 -7.50 -6.37 6.63
C ARG A 107 -6.38 -7.19 7.29
N ARG A 108 -5.13 -6.76 7.10
CA ARG A 108 -3.95 -7.38 7.71
C ARG A 108 -4.05 -7.41 9.24
N GLY A 109 -4.56 -6.34 9.84
CA GLY A 109 -4.81 -6.24 11.28
C GLY A 109 -5.91 -7.17 11.82
N GLY A 110 -6.66 -7.86 10.97
CA GLY A 110 -7.68 -8.84 11.36
C GLY A 110 -7.10 -10.17 11.87
N ASP A 111 -5.90 -10.53 11.42
CA ASP A 111 -5.22 -11.78 11.76
C ASP A 111 -3.90 -11.50 12.51
N PRO A 112 -3.68 -12.06 13.72
CA PRO A 112 -2.48 -11.82 14.52
C PRO A 112 -1.18 -12.13 13.79
N VAL A 113 -1.14 -13.21 12.98
CA VAL A 113 0.07 -13.65 12.28
C VAL A 113 0.46 -12.62 11.21
N ASN A 114 -0.50 -12.23 10.38
CA ASN A 114 -0.25 -11.22 9.34
C ASN A 114 -0.07 -9.80 9.93
N ALA A 115 -0.70 -9.51 11.07
CA ALA A 115 -0.63 -8.20 11.70
C ALA A 115 0.78 -7.81 12.17
N MET A 116 1.65 -8.78 12.48
CA MET A 116 3.03 -8.53 12.94
C MET A 116 3.89 -7.76 11.92
N GLU A 117 3.52 -7.82 10.64
CA GLU A 117 4.19 -7.07 9.58
C GLU A 117 3.42 -5.82 9.15
N GLY A 118 2.46 -5.36 9.96
CA GLY A 118 1.52 -4.30 9.59
C GLY A 118 1.50 -3.10 10.53
N TYR A 119 0.73 -2.09 10.15
CA TYR A 119 0.57 -0.82 10.87
C TYR A 119 0.13 -1.03 12.33
N CYS A 120 -0.83 -1.93 12.56
CA CYS A 120 -1.36 -2.19 13.90
C CYS A 120 -0.25 -2.65 14.85
N TYR A 121 0.65 -3.52 14.40
CA TYR A 121 1.78 -3.99 15.21
C TYR A 121 2.69 -2.84 15.60
N TRP A 122 3.12 -2.02 14.64
CA TRP A 122 3.94 -0.84 14.93
C TRP A 122 3.25 0.13 15.88
N LYS A 123 1.93 0.31 15.73
CA LYS A 123 1.17 1.24 16.56
C LYS A 123 1.08 0.77 18.02
N VAL A 124 0.80 -0.52 18.20
CA VAL A 124 0.79 -1.12 19.54
C VAL A 124 2.20 -1.08 20.11
N LEU A 125 3.22 -1.54 19.39
CA LEU A 125 4.62 -1.54 19.85
C LEU A 125 5.10 -0.15 20.31
N GLU A 126 4.75 0.91 19.58
CA GLU A 126 5.09 2.29 19.93
C GLU A 126 4.47 2.74 21.27
N SER A 127 3.23 2.32 21.54
CA SER A 127 2.41 2.83 22.66
C SER A 127 2.19 1.81 23.80
N ALA A 128 2.68 0.58 23.63
CA ALA A 128 2.54 -0.54 24.56
C ALA A 128 3.39 -0.36 25.82
N THR A 129 2.87 -0.88 26.94
CA THR A 129 3.68 -1.04 28.16
C THR A 129 4.80 -2.04 27.96
N GLU A 130 5.79 -2.06 28.84
CA GLU A 130 6.92 -2.98 28.73
C GLU A 130 6.48 -4.46 28.72
N ASP A 131 5.50 -4.83 29.55
CA ASP A 131 4.94 -6.18 29.59
C ASP A 131 4.20 -6.53 28.28
N GLU A 132 3.44 -5.59 27.71
CA GLU A 132 2.75 -5.79 26.44
C GLU A 132 3.72 -5.91 25.26
N ARG A 133 4.84 -5.17 25.30
CA ARG A 133 5.92 -5.27 24.30
C ARG A 133 6.58 -6.64 24.33
N ARG A 134 6.84 -7.19 25.53
CA ARG A 134 7.40 -8.54 25.68
C ARG A 134 6.47 -9.59 25.08
N LEU A 135 5.18 -9.53 25.42
CA LEU A 135 4.16 -10.44 24.86
C LEU A 135 4.09 -10.37 23.32
N LEU A 136 4.23 -9.16 22.74
CA LEU A 136 4.28 -8.97 21.28
C LEU A 136 5.54 -9.55 20.63
N GLN A 137 6.70 -9.42 21.29
CA GLN A 137 7.99 -9.90 20.77
C GLN A 137 8.13 -11.41 20.90
N GLU A 138 7.55 -12.00 21.96
CA GLU A 138 7.55 -13.44 22.21
C GLU A 138 6.53 -14.19 21.32
N GLN A 139 5.69 -13.47 20.58
CA GLN A 139 4.67 -14.00 19.66
C GLN A 139 3.63 -14.92 20.33
N GLU A 140 3.44 -14.80 21.64
CA GLU A 140 2.51 -15.64 22.42
C GLU A 140 1.06 -15.11 22.41
N LEU A 141 0.74 -14.15 21.55
CA LEU A 141 -0.58 -13.53 21.51
C LEU A 141 -1.60 -14.39 20.77
N ASP A 142 -2.65 -14.79 21.49
CA ASP A 142 -3.83 -15.37 20.87
C ASP A 142 -4.70 -14.29 20.16
N LEU A 143 -5.68 -14.75 19.39
CA LEU A 143 -6.58 -13.84 18.65
C LEU A 143 -7.37 -12.90 19.58
N LYS A 144 -7.70 -13.34 20.79
CA LYS A 144 -8.52 -12.58 21.73
C LYS A 144 -7.72 -11.44 22.33
N ASP A 145 -6.48 -11.69 22.73
CA ASP A 145 -5.58 -10.71 23.31
C ASP A 145 -5.08 -9.72 22.25
N TRP A 146 -4.84 -10.18 21.03
CA TRP A 146 -4.60 -9.27 19.89
C TRP A 146 -5.76 -8.30 19.68
N LYS A 147 -7.01 -8.80 19.63
CA LYS A 147 -8.20 -7.95 19.47
C LYS A 147 -8.33 -6.94 20.61
N LYS A 148 -8.05 -7.32 21.86
CA LYS A 148 -8.05 -6.39 23.00
C LYS A 148 -7.01 -5.29 22.85
N LEU A 149 -5.77 -5.63 22.48
CA LEU A 149 -4.70 -4.65 22.26
C LEU A 149 -5.07 -3.68 21.13
N LYS A 150 -5.52 -4.22 20.00
CA LYS A 150 -5.96 -3.43 18.84
C LYS A 150 -7.08 -2.44 19.21
N MET A 151 -8.02 -2.87 20.04
CA MET A 151 -9.10 -2.01 20.55
C MET A 151 -8.58 -0.97 21.55
N LYS A 152 -7.72 -1.38 22.51
CA LYS A 152 -7.08 -0.48 23.49
C LYS A 152 -6.33 0.66 22.80
N TYR A 153 -5.60 0.35 21.73
CA TYR A 153 -4.81 1.30 20.95
C TYR A 153 -5.55 1.89 19.74
N LYS A 154 -6.86 1.61 19.60
CA LYS A 154 -7.77 2.17 18.59
C LYS A 154 -7.26 2.05 17.15
N CYS A 155 -6.55 0.97 16.82
CA CYS A 155 -5.89 0.85 15.50
C CYS A 155 -6.91 0.93 14.34
N ASP A 156 -8.05 0.25 14.48
CA ASP A 156 -9.11 0.27 13.44
C ASP A 156 -9.72 1.65 13.27
N SER A 157 -9.94 2.39 14.36
CA SER A 157 -10.46 3.75 14.29
C SER A 157 -9.48 4.65 13.55
N LEU A 158 -8.20 4.60 13.90
CA LEU A 158 -7.17 5.43 13.26
C LEU A 158 -7.03 5.15 11.76
N LEU A 159 -7.08 3.88 11.36
CA LEU A 159 -7.03 3.51 9.94
C LEU A 159 -8.33 3.91 9.23
N THR A 160 -9.48 3.74 9.88
CA THR A 160 -10.78 4.15 9.33
C THR A 160 -10.84 5.67 9.11
N ASP A 161 -10.33 6.46 10.05
CA ASP A 161 -10.25 7.92 9.91
C ASP A 161 -9.37 8.31 8.71
N LYS A 162 -8.24 7.62 8.50
CA LYS A 162 -7.37 7.82 7.33
C LYS A 162 -8.07 7.46 6.02
N LEU A 163 -8.86 6.39 5.97
CA LEU A 163 -9.66 6.05 4.77
C LEU A 163 -10.65 7.14 4.42
N HIS A 164 -11.39 7.65 5.42
CA HIS A 164 -12.34 8.75 5.20
C HIS A 164 -11.63 10.02 4.74
N GLY A 165 -10.47 10.33 5.34
CA GLY A 165 -9.61 11.44 4.93
C GLY A 165 -9.21 11.34 3.46
N SER A 166 -8.60 10.22 3.04
CA SER A 166 -8.19 10.04 1.65
C SER A 166 -9.36 10.03 0.67
N LEU A 167 -10.50 9.42 1.03
CA LEU A 167 -11.70 9.47 0.18
C LEU A 167 -12.21 10.92 0.01
N GLY A 168 -12.23 11.70 1.09
CA GLY A 168 -12.59 13.12 1.04
C GLY A 168 -11.62 13.93 0.18
N SER A 169 -10.31 13.69 0.32
CA SER A 169 -9.27 14.31 -0.52
C SER A 169 -9.47 13.98 -2.00
N ILE A 170 -9.70 12.70 -2.35
CA ILE A 170 -9.93 12.28 -3.74
C ILE A 170 -11.16 13.01 -4.28
N GLN A 171 -12.29 12.99 -3.57
CA GLN A 171 -13.52 13.66 -3.99
C GLN A 171 -13.31 15.18 -4.19
N GLY A 172 -12.57 15.83 -3.29
CA GLY A 172 -12.23 17.25 -3.41
C GLY A 172 -11.35 17.54 -4.63
N LEU A 173 -10.36 16.69 -4.91
CA LEU A 173 -9.50 16.82 -6.09
C LEU A 173 -10.31 16.63 -7.39
N LEU A 174 -11.21 15.64 -7.42
CA LEU A 174 -12.08 15.40 -8.58
C LEU A 174 -13.03 16.57 -8.85
N GLN A 175 -13.60 17.20 -7.83
CA GLN A 175 -14.43 18.40 -8.00
C GLN A 175 -13.68 19.59 -8.62
N GLY A 176 -12.35 19.62 -8.52
CA GLY A 176 -11.50 20.63 -9.15
C GLY A 176 -11.24 20.40 -10.65
N VAL A 177 -11.62 19.25 -11.20
CA VAL A 177 -11.41 18.90 -12.61
C VAL A 177 -12.44 19.63 -13.47
N LYS A 178 -11.94 20.51 -14.36
CA LYS A 178 -12.80 21.33 -15.23
C LYS A 178 -13.34 20.57 -16.45
N GLU A 179 -12.58 19.60 -16.95
CA GLU A 179 -12.96 18.83 -18.12
C GLU A 179 -13.97 17.73 -17.73
N GLU A 180 -15.19 17.84 -18.23
CA GLU A 180 -16.30 16.95 -17.85
C GLU A 180 -16.03 15.48 -18.17
N ASN A 181 -15.40 15.20 -19.32
CA ASN A 181 -15.07 13.83 -19.72
C ASN A 181 -14.05 13.20 -18.78
N LEU A 182 -12.95 13.91 -18.49
CA LEU A 182 -11.93 13.46 -17.56
C LEU A 182 -12.49 13.26 -16.15
N PHE A 183 -13.33 14.20 -15.69
CA PHE A 183 -14.03 14.07 -14.42
C PHE A 183 -14.88 12.79 -14.37
N ALA A 184 -15.67 12.53 -15.41
CA ALA A 184 -16.53 11.34 -15.49
C ALA A 184 -15.70 10.04 -15.48
N GLU A 185 -14.59 9.97 -16.21
CA GLU A 185 -13.72 8.80 -16.25
C GLU A 185 -13.04 8.53 -14.90
N LEU A 186 -12.50 9.57 -14.26
CA LEU A 186 -11.85 9.46 -12.95
C LEU A 186 -12.86 9.10 -11.86
N ASN A 187 -14.07 9.67 -11.90
CA ASN A 187 -15.13 9.32 -10.95
C ASN A 187 -15.60 7.87 -11.14
N ALA A 188 -15.72 7.40 -12.39
CA ALA A 188 -16.03 5.99 -12.67
C ALA A 188 -14.90 5.04 -12.23
N ALA A 189 -13.64 5.48 -12.24
CA ALA A 189 -12.53 4.71 -11.67
C ALA A 189 -12.62 4.64 -10.13
N LEU A 190 -12.95 5.74 -9.47
CA LEU A 190 -13.20 5.78 -8.02
C LEU A 190 -14.36 4.84 -7.64
N ASP A 191 -15.49 4.90 -8.35
CA ASP A 191 -16.65 4.04 -8.08
C ASP A 191 -16.30 2.55 -8.19
N ARG A 192 -15.55 2.17 -9.24
CA ARG A 192 -15.07 0.79 -9.42
C ARG A 192 -14.16 0.35 -8.28
N LEU A 193 -13.25 1.22 -7.84
CA LEU A 193 -12.39 0.95 -6.70
C LEU A 193 -13.22 0.74 -5.43
N LEU A 194 -14.18 1.62 -5.14
CA LEU A 194 -15.06 1.48 -3.96
C LEU A 194 -15.90 0.19 -4.03
N GLN A 195 -16.40 -0.20 -5.20
CA GLN A 195 -17.13 -1.45 -5.38
C GLN A 195 -16.26 -2.68 -5.15
N HIS A 196 -15.11 -2.77 -5.81
CA HIS A 196 -14.18 -3.89 -5.66
C HIS A 196 -13.73 -4.04 -4.20
N MET A 197 -13.50 -2.92 -3.53
CA MET A 197 -13.05 -2.91 -2.14
C MET A 197 -14.16 -3.28 -1.14
N LYS A 198 -15.44 -2.99 -1.43
CA LYS A 198 -16.59 -3.49 -0.65
C LYS A 198 -16.75 -5.00 -0.79
N ILE A 199 -16.68 -5.52 -2.02
CA ILE A 199 -16.80 -6.97 -2.31
C ILE A 199 -15.67 -7.74 -1.63
N SER A 200 -14.43 -7.25 -1.75
CA SER A 200 -13.27 -7.86 -1.11
C SER A 200 -13.25 -7.67 0.41
N GLY A 201 -13.98 -6.68 0.95
CA GLY A 201 -14.20 -6.50 2.40
C GLY A 201 -15.20 -7.50 2.99
N GLN A 202 -16.25 -7.88 2.25
CA GLN A 202 -17.22 -8.88 2.69
C GLN A 202 -16.64 -10.30 2.67
N ALA A 203 -15.85 -10.64 1.63
CA ALA A 203 -15.20 -11.95 1.51
C ALA A 203 -14.18 -12.25 2.62
N ALA A 204 -13.68 -11.23 3.34
CA ALA A 204 -12.74 -11.38 4.45
C ALA A 204 -13.43 -11.46 5.84
N VAL A 205 -14.73 -11.22 5.93
CA VAL A 205 -15.52 -11.30 7.18
C VAL A 205 -16.24 -12.64 7.32
N GLU A 206 -16.39 -13.39 6.22
CA GLU A 206 -17.03 -14.71 6.17
C GLU A 206 -16.03 -15.89 6.17
N GLY A 207 -14.74 -15.64 6.44
CA GLY A 207 -13.68 -16.65 6.49
C GLY A 207 -13.14 -16.89 7.89
#